data_AF-G5C4A8-F1
#
_entry.id   AF-G5C4A8-F1
#
_cell.length_a   1.000
_cell.length_b   1.000
_cell.length_c   1.000
_cell.angle_alpha   90.00
_cell.angle_beta   90.00
_cell.angle_gamma   90.00
#
_symmetry.space_group_name_H-M   'P 1'
#
loop_
_entity.id
_entity.type
_entity.pdbx_description
1 polymer ?
#
loop_
_entity_poly.entity_id
_entity_poly.type
_entity_poly.pdbx_seq_one_letter_code
_entity_poly.pdbx_strand_id
1 'polypeptide(L)' 'MFYEEHLHLDEDICYIFDDSGYFDERDKENKCIWILIEAGEMINLPAVLHYCFIVDGKSYVMAMLLFVEKPV' A
#
# COMPACT_ATOMS: atom_id res chain seq x y z
N MET A 1 10.04 5.16 -8.24
CA MET A 1 9.67 3.75 -8.43
C MET A 1 9.79 3.11 -7.05
N PHE A 2 8.68 2.98 -6.32
CA PHE A 2 8.64 2.37 -4.99
C PHE A 2 8.51 0.85 -5.15
N TYR A 3 9.62 0.22 -5.55
CA TYR A 3 9.68 -1.23 -5.83
C TYR A 3 10.54 -1.96 -4.79
N GLU A 4 10.89 -1.29 -3.69
CA GLU A 4 11.52 -1.95 -2.55
C GLU A 4 10.43 -2.51 -1.65
N GLU A 5 10.59 -3.78 -1.31
CA GLU A 5 9.74 -4.50 -0.39
C GLU A 5 9.92 -3.89 1.00
N HIS A 6 8.89 -3.21 1.51
CA HIS A 6 8.91 -2.61 2.84
C HIS A 6 8.23 -3.56 3.83
N LEU A 7 8.99 -4.03 4.83
CA LEU A 7 8.43 -4.76 5.97
C LEU A 7 8.01 -3.75 7.04
N HIS A 8 6.71 -3.51 7.17
CA HIS A 8 6.16 -2.69 8.23
C HIS A 8 5.80 -3.58 9.43
N LEU A 9 6.43 -3.28 10.57
CA LEU A 9 6.19 -3.96 11.85
C LEU A 9 4.89 -3.49 12.52
N ASP A 10 4.37 -2.34 12.09
CA ASP A 10 3.16 -1.70 12.59
C ASP A 10 2.08 -1.66 11.50
N GLU A 11 0.82 -1.48 11.91
CA GLU A 11 -0.29 -1.30 10.98
C GLU A 11 -0.21 0.08 10.32
N ASP A 12 -0.27 0.11 8.99
CA ASP A 12 -0.25 1.34 8.21
C ASP A 12 -1.62 1.54 7.57
N ILE A 13 -2.22 2.71 7.78
CA ILE A 13 -3.45 3.07 7.07
C ILE A 13 -3.08 4.01 5.94
N CYS A 14 -3.39 3.62 4.71
CA CYS A 14 -3.14 4.41 3.52
C CYS A 14 -4.45 5.00 2.98
N TYR A 15 -4.48 6.31 2.76
CA TYR A 15 -5.58 7.01 2.11
C TYR A 15 -5.10 7.67 0.82
N ILE A 16 -5.74 7.37 -0.31
CA ILE A 16 -5.34 7.92 -1.61
C ILE A 16 -6.10 9.22 -1.88
N PHE A 17 -5.38 10.32 -2.05
CA PHE A 17 -5.95 11.62 -2.38
C PHE A 17 -6.09 11.86 -3.88
N ASP A 18 -5.13 11.36 -4.65
CA ASP A 18 -5.05 11.61 -6.08
C ASP A 18 -4.38 10.43 -6.79
N ASP A 19 -4.91 10.15 -7.98
CA ASP A 19 -4.60 9.02 -8.84
C ASP A 19 -4.99 7.63 -8.29
N SER A 20 -4.58 6.57 -8.99
CA SER A 20 -4.80 5.16 -8.63
C SER A 20 -3.51 4.35 -8.61
N GLY A 21 -3.58 3.18 -7.98
CA GLY A 21 -2.48 2.23 -7.98
C GLY A 21 -2.89 0.85 -7.52
N TYR A 22 -1.91 -0.04 -7.50
CA TYR A 22 -2.09 -1.43 -7.10
C TYR A 22 -1.21 -1.77 -5.92
N PHE A 23 -1.80 -2.37 -4.89
CA PHE A 23 -1.07 -3.11 -3.88
C PHE A 23 -0.91 -4.56 -4.32
N ASP A 24 0.32 -5.09 -4.28
CA ASP A 24 0.62 -6.53 -4.36
C ASP A 24 0.70 -7.09 -2.94
N GLU A 25 -0.21 -7.98 -2.58
CA GLU A 25 -0.16 -8.78 -1.35
C GLU A 25 -0.02 -10.27 -1.68
N ARG A 26 0.53 -11.04 -0.73
CA ARG A 26 0.68 -12.51 -0.86
C ARG A 26 -0.34 -13.24 0.00
N ASP A 27 -1.04 -14.20 -0.60
CA ASP A 27 -1.91 -15.11 0.14
C ASP A 27 -1.12 -16.19 0.90
N LYS A 28 -1.82 -17.04 1.66
CA LYS A 28 -1.21 -18.14 2.44
C LYS A 28 -0.52 -19.20 1.56
N GLU A 29 -0.83 -19.24 0.27
CA GLU A 29 -0.23 -20.14 -0.72
C GLU A 29 0.84 -19.42 -1.56
N ASN A 30 1.25 -18.22 -1.15
CA ASN A 30 2.23 -17.36 -1.81
C ASN A 30 1.81 -16.89 -3.22
N LYS A 31 0.50 -16.88 -3.51
CA LYS A 31 -0.06 -16.31 -4.73
C LYS A 31 -0.23 -14.80 -4.58
N CYS A 32 0.01 -14.10 -5.68
CA CYS A 32 -0.11 -12.65 -5.75
C CYS A 32 -1.59 -12.24 -5.85
N ILE A 33 -2.00 -11.35 -4.95
CA ILE A 33 -3.30 -10.68 -4.95
C ILE A 33 -3.04 -9.22 -5.29
N TRP A 34 -3.71 -8.74 -6.34
CA TRP A 34 -3.65 -7.34 -6.76
C TRP A 34 -4.87 -6.61 -6.23
N ILE A 35 -4.66 -5.58 -5.42
CA ILE A 35 -5.71 -4.71 -4.90
C ILE A 35 -5.60 -3.37 -5.62
N LEU A 36 -6.57 -3.07 -6.49
CA LEU A 36 -6.72 -1.74 -7.07
C LEU A 36 -7.24 -0.80 -5.99
N ILE A 37 -6.62 0.37 -5.88
CA ILE A 37 -7.07 1.48 -5.04
C ILE A 37 -7.15 2.76 -5.87
N GLU A 38 -8.20 3.54 -5.67
CA GLU A 38 -8.45 4.80 -6.36
C GLU A 38 -8.55 5.99 -5.40
N ALA A 39 -8.48 7.21 -5.95
CA ALA A 39 -8.62 8.43 -5.17
C ALA A 39 -9.95 8.46 -4.39
N GLY A 40 -9.85 8.75 -3.09
CA GLY A 40 -10.99 8.73 -2.15
C GLY A 40 -11.13 7.42 -1.37
N GLU A 41 -10.33 6.40 -1.69
CA GLU A 41 -10.35 5.13 -0.99
C GLU A 41 -9.29 5.06 0.12
N MET A 42 -9.59 4.24 1.13
CA MET A 42 -8.71 3.97 2.26
C MET A 42 -8.51 2.46 2.39
N ILE A 43 -7.28 2.05 2.62
CA ILE A 43 -6.92 0.67 2.95
C ILE A 43 -6.16 0.63 4.26
N ASN A 44 -6.50 -0.34 5.10
CA ASN A 44 -5.68 -0.70 6.25
C ASN A 44 -4.74 -1.83 5.81
N LEU A 45 -3.43 -1.62 5.95
CA LEU A 45 -2.38 -2.59 5.65
C LEU A 45 -1.93 -3.19 7.00
N PRO A 46 -2.34 -4.43 7.32
CA PRO A 46 -1.99 -5.07 8.58
C PRO A 46 -0.48 -5.24 8.71
N ALA A 47 0.03 -5.06 9.93
CA ALA A 47 1.41 -5.41 10.29
C ALA A 47 1.69 -6.86 9.85
N VAL A 48 2.90 -7.11 9.32
CA VAL A 48 3.37 -8.43 8.80
C VAL A 48 2.99 -8.76 7.34
N LEU A 49 2.22 -7.91 6.65
CA LEU A 49 2.05 -8.07 5.19
C LEU A 49 3.20 -7.42 4.42
N HIS A 50 3.83 -8.21 3.56
CA HIS A 50 4.72 -7.71 2.53
C HIS A 50 3.86 -7.08 1.43
N TYR A 51 3.99 -5.77 1.24
CA TYR A 51 3.27 -5.08 0.18
C TYR A 51 4.21 -4.24 -0.69
N CYS A 52 3.93 -4.24 -1.99
CA CYS A 52 4.52 -3.32 -2.96
C CYS A 52 3.40 -2.43 -3.52
N PHE A 53 3.65 -1.13 -3.63
CA PHE A 53 2.71 -0.19 -4.24
C PHE A 53 3.18 0.23 -5.63
N ILE A 54 2.35 -0.02 -6.64
CA ILE A 54 2.63 0.34 -8.04
C ILE A 54 1.64 1.41 -8.49
N VAL A 55 2.15 2.56 -8.92
CA VAL A 55 1.32 3.63 -9.50
C VAL A 55 0.82 3.19 -10.88
N ASP A 56 -0.47 3.38 -11.15
CA ASP A 56 -1.04 3.09 -12.46
C ASP A 56 -0.69 4.19 -13.47
N GLY A 57 0.12 3.88 -14.48
CA GLY A 57 0.30 4.61 -15.75
C GLY A 57 0.80 6.07 -15.74
N LYS A 58 0.58 6.83 -14.67
CA LYS A 58 0.75 8.29 -14.58
C LYS A 58 1.90 8.73 -13.67
N SER A 59 2.67 7.78 -13.14
CA SER A 59 3.93 8.01 -12.41
C SER A 59 3.84 8.89 -11.15
N TYR A 60 2.64 9.31 -10.76
CA TYR A 60 2.38 10.13 -9.57
C TYR A 60 1.19 9.56 -8.80
N VAL A 61 1.30 9.51 -7.47
CA VAL A 61 0.20 9.25 -6.56
C VAL A 61 0.35 10.19 -5.37
N MET A 62 -0.76 10.67 -4.82
CA MET A 62 -0.73 11.40 -3.55
C MET A 62 -1.47 10.57 -2.50
N ALA A 63 -0.76 10.16 -1.44
CA ALA A 63 -1.30 9.34 -0.37
C ALA A 63 -1.00 9.92 1.02
N MET A 64 -1.92 9.73 1.96
CA MET A 64 -1.69 9.91 3.39
C MET A 64 -1.36 8.56 4.02
N LEU A 65 -0.28 8.51 4.79
CA LEU A 65 -0.02 7.41 5.69
C LEU A 65 -0.39 7.85 7.11
N LEU A 66 -1.30 7.11 7.76
CA LEU A 66 -1.64 7.29 9.15
C LEU A 66 -1.06 6.14 9.96
N PHE A 67 -0.37 6.49 11.05
CA PHE A 67 0.28 5.55 11.95
C PHE A 67 -0.30 5.72 13.35
N VAL A 68 -0.48 4.60 14.08
CA VAL A 68 -0.90 4.61 15.48
C VAL A 68 0.26 5.01 16.39
N GLU A 69 1.46 4.50 16.09
CA GLU A 69 2.71 4.86 16.77
C GLU A 69 3.64 5.67 15.86
N LYS A 70 4.75 6.15 16.41
CA LYS A 70 5.67 7.03 15.67
C LYS A 70 6.41 6.19 14.60
N PRO A 71 6.38 6.57 13.32
CA PRO A 71 7.10 5.83 12.28
C PRO A 71 8.61 5.87 12.56
N VAL A 72 9.28 4.73 12.43
CA VAL A 72 10.73 4.54 12.64
C VAL A 72 11.49 4.81 11.34
#